data_AF-A0A8T4SR54-F1
#
_entry.id   AF-A0A8T4SR54-F1
#
_cell.length_a   1.000
_cell.length_b   1.000
_cell.length_c   1.000
_cell.angle_alpha   90.00
_cell.angle_beta   90.00
_cell.angle_gamma   90.00
#
_symmetry.space_group_name_H-M   'P 1'
#
loop_
_entity.id
_entity.type
_entity.pdbx_description
1 polymer ?
#
loop_
_entity_poly.entity_id
_entity_poly.type
_entity_poly.pdbx_seq_one_letter_code
_entity_poly.pdbx_strand_id
1 'polypeptide(L)'
;MKGQIGYVTVVKMVIGVMLVLVAFSIGRSCAEAILPSVSEGVTSFNNFVDVIENTKNWASGTKQNAGLIMDKNTAIFGFAKGAQNTEVFGYWSPFTGRQWVPRKVYVRPQSCGDNSKACACLCSFTTTNPIVCNSEKMRCRALSDGINFVEKVSLDKMAPLAIQLPEEFPKGQSIVNGFIIERESEGPRRFTVSIEKTKDNKLAICARSPCIES
;
A
#
# COMPACT_ATOMS: atom_id res chain seq x y z
N MET A 1 -25.27 -11.94 -68.74
CA MET A 1 -24.93 -10.99 -67.65
C MET A 1 -25.75 -11.30 -66.39
N LYS A 2 -25.43 -12.37 -65.64
CA LYS A 2 -26.07 -12.70 -64.34
C LYS A 2 -25.06 -12.98 -63.20
N GLY A 3 -23.77 -13.17 -63.53
CA GLY A 3 -22.72 -13.45 -62.53
C GLY A 3 -22.05 -12.21 -61.89
N GLN A 4 -22.18 -11.02 -62.49
CA GLN A 4 -21.55 -9.80 -61.95
C GLN A 4 -22.29 -9.19 -60.75
N ILE A 5 -23.61 -9.37 -60.68
CA ILE A 5 -24.43 -8.77 -59.61
C ILE A 5 -24.16 -9.47 -58.26
N GLY A 6 -23.99 -10.80 -58.27
CA GLY A 6 -23.64 -11.56 -57.06
C GLY A 6 -22.26 -11.20 -56.51
N TYR A 7 -21.28 -10.96 -57.38
CA TYR A 7 -19.91 -10.64 -56.96
C TYR A 7 -19.82 -9.28 -56.26
N VAL A 8 -20.53 -8.26 -56.76
CA VAL A 8 -20.57 -6.92 -56.15
C VAL A 8 -21.23 -6.95 -54.78
N THR A 9 -22.28 -7.76 -54.60
CA THR A 9 -22.95 -7.90 -53.30
C THR A 9 -22.07 -8.59 -52.26
N VAL A 10 -21.35 -9.65 -52.65
CA VAL A 10 -20.42 -10.36 -51.75
C VAL A 10 -19.26 -9.45 -51.34
N VAL A 11 -18.67 -8.70 -52.29
CA VAL A 11 -17.56 -7.77 -51.99
C VAL A 11 -18.01 -6.66 -51.03
N LYS A 12 -19.20 -6.08 -51.21
CA LYS A 12 -19.75 -5.08 -50.28
C LYS A 12 -19.96 -5.63 -48.88
N MET A 13 -20.41 -6.89 -48.76
CA MET A 13 -20.60 -7.55 -47.48
C MET A 13 -19.27 -7.79 -46.76
N VAL A 14 -18.24 -8.25 -47.47
CA VAL A 14 -16.89 -8.46 -46.92
C VAL A 14 -16.26 -7.15 -46.46
N ILE A 15 -16.38 -6.08 -47.25
CA ILE A 15 -15.89 -4.75 -46.88
C ILE A 15 -16.65 -4.22 -45.66
N GLY A 16 -17.97 -4.42 -45.60
CA GLY A 16 -18.78 -4.04 -44.44
C GLY A 16 -18.35 -4.75 -43.16
N VAL A 17 -18.11 -6.06 -43.22
CA VAL A 17 -17.62 -6.84 -42.06
C VAL A 17 -16.22 -6.41 -41.64
N MET A 18 -15.31 -6.17 -42.59
CA MET A 18 -13.97 -5.64 -42.32
C MET A 18 -14.03 -4.27 -41.63
N LEU A 19 -14.88 -3.36 -42.10
CA LEU A 19 -15.04 -2.03 -41.49
C LEU A 19 -15.61 -2.11 -40.07
N VAL A 20 -16.56 -3.00 -39.81
CA VAL A 20 -17.09 -3.25 -38.46
C VAL A 20 -15.99 -3.80 -37.56
N LEU A 21 -15.20 -4.78 -38.02
CA LEU A 21 -14.11 -5.36 -37.25
C LEU A 21 -13.02 -4.32 -36.91
N VAL A 22 -12.68 -3.43 -37.85
CA VAL A 22 -11.74 -2.33 -37.62
C VAL A 22 -12.30 -1.30 -36.63
N ALA A 23 -13.59 -0.98 -36.72
CA ALA A 23 -14.25 -0.10 -35.74
C ALA A 23 -14.27 -0.72 -34.33
N PHE A 24 -14.51 -2.04 -34.22
CA PHE A 24 -14.42 -2.76 -32.95
C PHE A 24 -12.98 -2.85 -32.41
N SER A 25 -11.96 -2.99 -33.26
CA SER A 25 -10.57 -3.00 -32.79
C SER A 25 -10.10 -1.64 -32.29
N ILE A 26 -10.49 -0.55 -32.97
CA ILE A 26 -10.19 0.82 -32.53
C ILE A 26 -10.97 1.15 -31.25
N GLY A 27 -12.25 0.75 -31.19
CA GLY A 27 -13.08 0.91 -30.00
C GLY A 27 -12.52 0.18 -28.77
N ARG A 28 -11.88 -0.98 -28.95
CA ARG A 28 -11.23 -1.73 -27.85
C ARG A 28 -9.98 -1.03 -27.33
N SER A 29 -9.15 -0.46 -28.21
CA SER A 29 -7.98 0.34 -27.81
C SER A 29 -8.35 1.68 -27.16
N CYS A 30 -9.48 2.28 -27.51
CA CYS A 30 -9.98 3.49 -26.83
C CYS A 30 -10.73 3.19 -25.53
N ALA A 31 -11.37 2.02 -25.40
CA ALA A 31 -12.05 1.61 -24.17
C ALA A 31 -11.07 1.34 -23.01
N GLU A 32 -9.86 0.83 -23.30
CA GLU A 32 -8.79 0.70 -22.30
C GLU A 32 -8.27 2.06 -21.78
N ALA A 33 -8.48 3.15 -22.52
CA ALA A 33 -8.14 4.51 -22.08
C ALA A 33 -9.26 5.20 -21.26
N ILE A 34 -10.47 4.62 -21.23
CA ILE A 34 -11.67 5.22 -20.59
C ILE A 34 -12.08 4.46 -19.32
N LEU A 35 -11.61 3.22 -19.12
CA LEU A 35 -11.68 2.60 -17.79
C LEU A 35 -10.76 3.40 -16.86
N PRO A 36 -11.24 3.90 -15.71
CA PRO A 36 -10.36 4.54 -14.74
C PRO A 36 -9.33 3.50 -14.33
N SER A 37 -8.11 3.63 -14.86
CA SER A 37 -7.02 2.72 -14.55
C SER A 37 -6.84 2.78 -13.05
N VAL A 38 -7.15 1.66 -12.37
CA VAL A 38 -6.86 1.52 -10.95
C VAL A 38 -5.36 1.77 -10.82
N SER A 39 -4.95 2.84 -10.13
CA SER A 39 -3.54 3.21 -10.07
C SER A 39 -2.74 2.01 -9.58
N GLU A 40 -1.54 1.80 -10.12
CA GLU A 40 -0.69 0.67 -9.71
C GLU A 40 -0.49 0.63 -8.19
N GLY A 41 -0.51 1.79 -7.52
CA GLY A 41 -0.47 1.89 -6.06
C GLY A 41 -1.68 1.26 -5.38
N VAL A 42 -2.90 1.44 -5.89
CA VAL A 42 -4.11 0.80 -5.34
C VAL A 42 -4.06 -0.72 -5.54
N THR A 43 -3.66 -1.18 -6.72
CA THR A 43 -3.50 -2.62 -6.99
C THR A 43 -2.43 -3.22 -6.08
N SER A 44 -1.29 -2.55 -5.92
CA SER A 44 -0.22 -2.98 -5.02
C SER A 44 -0.67 -3.00 -3.56
N PHE A 45 -1.48 -2.03 -3.13
CA PHE A 45 -2.06 -2.03 -1.79
C PHE A 45 -3.00 -3.22 -1.57
N ASN A 46 -3.89 -3.51 -2.52
CA ASN A 46 -4.79 -4.65 -2.42
C ASN A 46 -4.02 -5.98 -2.33
N ASN A 47 -3.02 -6.17 -3.20
CA ASN A 47 -2.15 -7.36 -3.16
C ASN A 47 -1.43 -7.49 -1.81
N PHE A 48 -0.95 -6.37 -1.27
CA PHE A 48 -0.30 -6.34 0.04
C PHE A 48 -1.26 -6.71 1.17
N VAL A 49 -2.49 -6.19 1.17
CA VAL A 49 -3.54 -6.60 2.12
C VAL A 49 -3.86 -8.08 1.99
N ASP A 50 -3.92 -8.63 0.78
CA ASP A 50 -4.19 -10.05 0.57
C ASP A 50 -3.03 -10.94 1.09
N VAL A 51 -1.78 -10.48 1.00
CA VAL A 51 -0.65 -11.15 1.67
C VAL A 51 -0.82 -11.12 3.19
N ILE A 52 -1.21 -9.97 3.77
CA ILE A 52 -1.52 -9.84 5.20
C ILE A 52 -2.64 -10.81 5.60
N GLU A 53 -3.72 -10.89 4.82
CA GLU A 53 -4.86 -11.78 5.06
C GLU A 53 -4.45 -13.26 5.09
N ASN A 54 -3.52 -13.64 4.22
CA ASN A 54 -3.01 -15.01 4.16
C ASN A 54 -2.12 -15.40 5.35
N THR A 55 -1.61 -14.43 6.13
CA THR A 55 -0.80 -14.71 7.33
C THR A 55 -1.55 -15.43 8.45
N LYS A 56 -2.89 -15.41 8.42
CA LYS A 56 -3.71 -16.16 9.38
C LYS A 56 -3.34 -17.65 9.41
N ASN A 57 -2.96 -18.19 8.24
CA ASN A 57 -2.57 -19.58 8.05
C ASN A 57 -1.08 -19.85 8.28
N TRP A 58 -0.27 -18.82 8.51
CA TRP A 58 1.17 -19.00 8.70
C TRP A 58 1.47 -19.55 10.09
N ALA A 59 2.50 -20.39 10.17
CA ALA A 59 3.09 -20.77 11.46
C ALA A 59 3.77 -19.55 12.11
N SER A 60 3.83 -19.55 13.43
CA SER A 60 4.59 -18.54 14.16
C SER A 60 6.07 -18.56 13.75
N GLY A 61 6.71 -17.38 13.66
CA GLY A 61 8.07 -17.19 13.18
C GLY A 61 8.21 -17.17 11.65
N THR A 62 7.14 -17.41 10.90
CA THR A 62 7.16 -17.33 9.43
C THR A 62 7.42 -15.89 8.98
N LYS A 63 8.28 -15.75 7.97
CA LYS A 63 8.65 -14.47 7.36
C LYS A 63 8.45 -14.55 5.85
N GLN A 64 7.87 -13.52 5.26
CA GLN A 64 7.85 -13.35 3.82
C GLN A 64 8.08 -11.90 3.42
N ASN A 65 8.52 -11.73 2.19
CA ASN A 65 8.72 -10.43 1.58
C ASN A 65 7.58 -10.14 0.60
N ALA A 66 7.02 -8.94 0.68
CA ALA A 66 6.02 -8.44 -0.24
C ALA A 66 6.58 -7.26 -1.03
N GLY A 67 6.46 -7.31 -2.36
CA GLY A 67 6.76 -6.18 -3.22
C GLY A 67 5.67 -5.12 -3.11
N LEU A 68 6.06 -3.86 -3.01
CA LEU A 68 5.18 -2.70 -2.99
C LEU A 68 5.56 -1.74 -4.11
N ILE A 69 4.54 -1.28 -4.83
CA ILE A 69 4.59 -0.17 -5.77
C ILE A 69 3.77 0.96 -5.16
N MET A 70 4.39 2.12 -4.94
CA MET A 70 3.72 3.26 -4.31
C MET A 70 3.79 4.51 -5.19
N ASP A 71 2.65 5.18 -5.33
CA ASP A 71 2.54 6.45 -6.02
C ASP A 71 3.21 7.56 -5.19
N LYS A 72 3.50 8.70 -5.82
CA LYS A 72 4.18 9.82 -5.15
C LYS A 72 3.30 10.35 -4.01
N ASN A 73 3.90 10.64 -2.85
CA ASN A 73 3.21 11.18 -1.67
C ASN A 73 2.03 10.31 -1.24
N THR A 74 2.30 9.00 -1.13
CA THR A 74 1.33 8.03 -0.61
C THR A 74 1.86 7.34 0.62
N ALA A 75 0.95 6.96 1.50
CA ALA A 75 1.22 6.22 2.73
C ALA A 75 0.33 4.99 2.78
N ILE A 76 0.91 3.85 3.15
CA ILE A 76 0.18 2.66 3.60
C ILE A 76 0.45 2.52 5.10
N PHE A 77 -0.60 2.47 5.90
CA PHE A 77 -0.48 2.33 7.35
C PHE A 77 -1.53 1.37 7.90
N GLY A 78 -1.21 0.72 9.00
CA GLY A 78 -2.10 -0.19 9.69
C GLY A 78 -2.37 0.23 11.11
N PHE A 79 -3.56 -0.13 11.60
CA PHE A 79 -4.02 0.04 12.98
C PHE A 79 -4.19 -1.33 13.61
N ALA A 80 -3.52 -1.55 14.74
CA ALA A 80 -3.74 -2.72 15.57
C ALA A 80 -5.20 -2.78 16.06
N LYS A 81 -5.66 -3.98 16.41
CA LYS A 81 -6.96 -4.17 17.05
C LYS A 81 -7.03 -3.35 18.34
N GLY A 82 -8.11 -2.61 18.53
CA GLY A 82 -8.33 -1.72 19.67
C GLY A 82 -7.65 -0.35 19.56
N ALA A 83 -6.72 -0.15 18.62
CA ALA A 83 -6.00 1.10 18.49
C ALA A 83 -6.83 2.20 17.82
N GLN A 84 -6.83 3.39 18.41
CA GLN A 84 -7.46 4.59 17.83
C GLN A 84 -6.52 5.36 16.90
N ASN A 85 -5.22 5.13 17.02
CA ASN A 85 -4.19 5.78 16.24
C ASN A 85 -2.96 4.87 16.06
N THR A 86 -2.13 5.23 15.08
CA THR A 86 -0.80 4.67 14.85
C THR A 86 0.18 5.84 14.83
N GLU A 87 1.26 5.72 15.60
CA GLU A 87 2.13 6.87 15.89
C GLU A 87 3.58 6.53 15.60
N VAL A 88 4.26 7.43 14.89
CA VAL A 88 5.73 7.45 14.83
C VAL A 88 6.21 8.30 15.98
N PHE A 89 6.96 7.71 16.87
CA PHE A 89 7.71 8.47 17.86
C PHE A 89 9.18 8.53 17.48
N GLY A 90 9.84 9.59 17.90
CA GLY A 90 11.28 9.72 17.83
C GLY A 90 11.82 10.56 18.98
N TYR A 91 13.15 10.58 19.09
CA TYR A 91 13.82 11.47 20.03
C TYR A 91 13.76 12.92 19.54
N TRP A 92 13.27 13.81 20.40
CA TRP A 92 13.50 15.26 20.31
C TRP A 92 14.45 15.67 21.42
N SER A 93 15.40 16.57 21.16
CA SER A 93 16.38 17.01 22.17
C SER A 93 16.69 18.50 22.12
N PRO A 94 16.40 19.28 23.20
CA PRO A 94 16.82 20.68 23.28
C PRO A 94 18.01 20.97 24.22
N PHE A 95 18.31 20.16 25.26
CA PHE A 95 19.39 20.48 26.24
C PHE A 95 20.19 19.30 26.88
N THR A 96 19.67 18.06 26.96
CA THR A 96 20.50 16.85 26.79
C THR A 96 20.07 16.13 25.53
N GLY A 97 18.81 15.67 25.55
CA GLY A 97 17.55 16.44 25.64
C GLY A 97 16.38 15.56 25.20
N ARG A 98 16.71 14.30 24.91
CA ARG A 98 15.94 13.17 24.43
C ARG A 98 14.62 12.94 25.18
N GLN A 99 13.52 13.47 24.67
CA GLN A 99 12.15 13.01 24.96
C GLN A 99 11.61 12.21 23.77
N TRP A 100 10.80 11.17 24.06
CA TRP A 100 10.00 10.48 23.06
C TRP A 100 8.80 11.37 22.69
N VAL A 101 8.85 12.00 21.52
CA VAL A 101 7.79 12.89 21.04
C VAL A 101 7.15 12.27 19.81
N PRO A 102 5.80 12.25 19.71
CA PRO A 102 5.12 11.81 18.49
C PRO A 102 5.50 12.76 17.35
N ARG A 103 6.16 12.21 16.32
CA ARG A 103 6.55 12.95 15.09
C ARG A 103 5.46 12.91 14.03
N LYS A 104 4.74 11.79 13.94
CA LYS A 104 3.63 11.58 13.00
C LYS A 104 2.53 10.79 13.71
N VAL A 105 1.28 11.21 13.55
CA VAL A 105 0.11 10.55 14.13
C VAL A 105 -0.90 10.32 13.02
N TYR A 106 -1.26 9.06 12.80
CA TYR A 106 -2.36 8.66 11.93
C TYR A 106 -3.54 8.29 12.82
N VAL A 107 -4.67 8.98 12.65
CA VAL A 107 -5.90 8.68 13.40
C VAL A 107 -6.71 7.65 12.62
N ARG A 108 -7.24 6.65 13.31
CA ARG A 108 -8.05 5.59 12.71
C ARG A 108 -9.32 6.21 12.10
N PRO A 109 -9.53 6.06 10.79
CA PRO A 109 -10.70 6.62 10.14
C PRO A 109 -11.94 5.76 10.38
N GLN A 110 -13.11 6.38 10.31
CA GLN A 110 -14.39 5.66 10.42
C GLN A 110 -14.56 4.58 9.34
N SER A 111 -13.90 4.71 8.19
CA SER A 111 -13.90 3.69 7.13
C SER A 111 -13.24 2.37 7.52
N CYS A 112 -12.47 2.33 8.61
CA CYS A 112 -11.98 1.08 9.21
C CYS A 112 -13.04 0.34 10.03
N GLY A 113 -14.25 0.90 10.17
CA GLY A 113 -15.30 0.39 11.04
C GLY A 113 -14.89 0.36 12.50
N ASP A 114 -15.50 -0.54 13.26
CA ASP A 114 -15.27 -0.68 14.69
C ASP A 114 -13.82 -1.06 15.04
N ASN A 115 -13.38 -0.67 16.23
CA ASN A 115 -12.04 -0.96 16.75
C ASN A 115 -11.84 -2.44 17.13
N SER A 116 -12.82 -3.30 16.86
CA SER A 116 -12.77 -4.74 17.15
C SER A 116 -11.83 -5.52 16.23
N LYS A 117 -11.43 -4.93 15.09
CA LYS A 117 -10.54 -5.54 14.09
C LYS A 117 -9.34 -4.65 13.77
N ALA A 118 -8.23 -5.27 13.39
CA ALA A 118 -7.13 -4.55 12.77
C ALA A 118 -7.57 -3.97 11.43
N CYS A 119 -6.92 -2.91 10.96
CA CYS A 119 -7.26 -2.25 9.71
C CYS A 119 -6.00 -1.81 8.97
N ALA A 120 -6.02 -1.84 7.63
CA ALA A 120 -4.97 -1.26 6.79
C ALA A 120 -5.57 -0.20 5.87
N CYS A 121 -4.86 0.91 5.68
CA CYS A 121 -5.28 2.03 4.86
C CYS A 121 -4.19 2.45 3.89
N LEU A 122 -4.61 2.88 2.71
CA LEU A 122 -3.83 3.63 1.74
C LEU A 122 -4.36 5.06 1.70
N CYS A 123 -3.48 6.05 1.76
CA CYS A 123 -3.85 7.45 1.55
C CYS A 123 -2.85 8.16 0.66
N SER A 124 -3.32 9.19 -0.06
CA SER A 124 -2.46 10.22 -0.63
C SER A 124 -2.41 11.39 0.34
N PHE A 125 -1.22 11.98 0.48
CA PHE A 125 -1.00 13.12 1.36
C PHE A 125 -0.32 14.27 0.61
N THR A 126 -0.48 15.48 1.12
CA THR A 126 0.39 16.60 0.78
C THR A 126 1.55 16.63 1.76
N THR A 127 2.74 17.03 1.32
CA THR A 127 3.98 17.10 2.13
C THR A 127 3.95 18.24 3.15
N THR A 128 2.87 18.34 3.92
CA THR A 128 2.69 19.25 5.05
C THR A 128 2.88 18.45 6.33
N ASN A 129 3.40 19.11 7.38
CA ASN A 129 3.54 18.53 8.71
C ASN A 129 2.53 19.25 9.64
N PRO A 130 1.50 18.58 10.19
CA PRO A 130 1.24 17.14 10.16
C PRO A 130 0.81 16.61 8.79
N ILE A 131 1.12 15.33 8.52
CA ILE A 131 0.62 14.62 7.34
C ILE A 131 -0.89 14.46 7.49
N VAL A 132 -1.65 15.15 6.65
CA VAL A 132 -3.11 15.01 6.59
C VAL A 132 -3.44 14.14 5.39
N CYS A 133 -3.96 12.94 5.65
CA CYS A 133 -4.50 12.09 4.59
C CYS A 133 -5.74 12.76 3.99
N ASN A 134 -5.82 12.82 2.66
CA ASN A 134 -7.05 13.22 1.99
C ASN A 134 -8.11 12.10 2.18
N SER A 135 -9.14 12.37 2.97
CA SER A 135 -10.18 11.41 3.34
C SER A 135 -10.95 10.87 2.13
N GLU A 136 -11.16 11.66 1.09
CA GLU A 136 -11.86 11.26 -0.14
C GLU A 136 -11.06 10.24 -0.96
N LYS A 137 -9.74 10.25 -0.82
CA LYS A 137 -8.83 9.34 -1.55
C LYS A 137 -8.31 8.20 -0.68
N MET A 138 -8.74 8.16 0.57
CA MET A 138 -8.30 7.16 1.53
C MET A 138 -9.07 5.86 1.32
N ARG A 139 -8.34 4.76 1.20
CA ARG A 139 -8.90 3.42 1.01
C ARG A 139 -8.49 2.55 2.18
N CYS A 140 -9.46 2.14 2.98
CA CYS A 140 -9.21 1.31 4.15
C CYS A 140 -9.89 -0.05 4.01
N ARG A 141 -9.27 -1.08 4.58
CA ARG A 141 -9.80 -2.44 4.69
C ARG A 141 -9.64 -2.91 6.13
N ALA A 142 -10.77 -3.19 6.78
CA ALA A 142 -10.76 -3.97 8.01
C ALA A 142 -10.29 -5.39 7.68
N LEU A 143 -9.43 -5.94 8.53
CA LEU A 143 -8.80 -7.24 8.32
C LEU A 143 -9.62 -8.35 8.98
N SER A 144 -9.43 -9.60 8.52
CA SER A 144 -10.10 -10.76 9.10
C SER A 144 -9.80 -10.93 10.59
N ASP A 145 -10.72 -11.61 11.28
CA ASP A 145 -10.53 -11.99 12.67
C ASP A 145 -9.29 -12.90 12.82
N GLY A 146 -8.50 -12.64 13.87
CA GLY A 146 -7.22 -13.33 14.11
C GLY A 146 -5.98 -12.63 13.55
N ILE A 147 -6.16 -11.54 12.79
CA ILE A 147 -5.05 -10.68 12.36
C ILE A 147 -4.91 -9.51 13.32
N ASN A 148 -3.70 -9.32 13.85
CA ASN A 148 -3.36 -8.15 14.64
C ASN A 148 -1.91 -7.72 14.37
N PHE A 149 -1.62 -6.44 14.60
CA PHE A 149 -0.28 -5.89 14.47
C PHE A 149 0.40 -5.82 15.83
N VAL A 150 1.72 -5.86 15.81
CA VAL A 150 2.54 -5.67 17.01
C VAL A 150 2.40 -4.25 17.54
N GLU A 151 2.57 -4.11 18.85
CA GLU A 151 2.41 -2.82 19.53
C GLU A 151 3.54 -1.85 19.20
N LYS A 152 4.73 -2.34 18.86
CA LYS A 152 5.89 -1.49 18.58
C LYS A 152 6.84 -2.12 17.56
N VAL A 153 7.26 -1.34 16.56
CA VAL A 153 8.29 -1.70 15.57
C VAL A 153 9.36 -0.62 15.52
N SER A 154 10.64 -0.99 15.61
CA SER A 154 11.75 -0.03 15.46
C SER A 154 11.96 0.36 13.99
N LEU A 155 12.01 1.67 13.72
CA LEU A 155 12.17 2.25 12.38
C LEU A 155 13.58 2.07 11.82
N ASP A 156 14.58 1.79 12.66
CA ASP A 156 15.95 1.46 12.22
C ASP A 156 15.97 0.21 11.31
N LYS A 157 14.90 -0.60 11.39
CA LYS A 157 14.65 -1.79 10.58
C LYS A 157 13.69 -1.53 9.41
N MET A 158 13.35 -0.27 9.10
CA MET A 158 12.47 0.13 8.00
C MET A 158 13.18 0.93 6.88
N ALA A 159 14.46 1.25 6.99
CA ALA A 159 15.19 1.91 5.91
C ALA A 159 15.61 0.91 4.81
N PRO A 160 15.49 1.20 3.51
CA PRO A 160 16.06 0.34 2.46
C PRO A 160 17.60 0.34 2.48
N LEU A 161 18.24 -0.75 2.04
CA LEU A 161 19.71 -0.94 2.05
C LEU A 161 20.48 0.07 1.16
N ALA A 162 19.83 0.62 0.14
CA ALA A 162 20.45 1.50 -0.84
C ALA A 162 20.50 2.98 -0.41
N ILE A 163 19.82 3.33 0.67
CA ILE A 163 19.93 4.67 1.25
C ILE A 163 20.92 4.52 2.39
N GLN A 164 22.16 4.97 2.19
CA GLN A 164 22.99 5.34 3.33
C GLN A 164 22.15 6.33 4.12
N LEU A 165 21.59 5.85 5.23
CA LEU A 165 20.93 6.71 6.17
C LEU A 165 21.99 7.77 6.52
N PRO A 166 21.73 9.06 6.29
CA PRO A 166 22.68 10.09 6.70
C PRO A 166 23.08 9.81 8.14
N GLU A 167 24.31 10.13 8.54
CA GLU A 167 24.84 9.86 9.89
C GLU A 167 23.92 10.42 11.00
N GLU A 168 23.06 11.38 10.63
CA GLU A 168 21.99 12.01 11.41
C GLU A 168 20.63 11.31 11.39
N PHE A 169 20.48 10.12 10.77
CA PHE A 169 19.20 9.41 10.80
C PHE A 169 18.91 9.06 12.26
N PRO A 170 17.81 9.58 12.85
CA PRO A 170 17.65 9.54 14.29
C PRO A 170 17.45 8.09 14.73
N LYS A 171 18.51 7.48 15.28
CA LYS A 171 18.43 6.18 15.96
C LYS A 171 17.36 6.26 17.05
N GLY A 172 16.57 5.21 17.19
CA GLY A 172 15.52 5.15 18.22
C GLY A 172 14.20 5.82 17.84
N GLN A 173 13.80 5.72 16.58
CA GLN A 173 12.40 5.93 16.20
C GLN A 173 11.63 4.61 16.27
N SER A 174 10.35 4.65 16.63
CA SER A 174 9.48 3.47 16.52
C SER A 174 8.07 3.84 16.11
N ILE A 175 7.43 2.92 15.41
CA ILE A 175 5.99 2.96 15.16
C ILE A 175 5.30 2.19 16.26
N VAL A 176 4.26 2.77 16.84
CA VAL A 176 3.42 2.16 17.87
C VAL A 176 2.02 1.90 17.31
N ASN A 177 1.39 0.81 17.75
CA ASN A 177 0.03 0.40 17.42
C ASN A 177 -0.22 0.05 15.94
N GLY A 178 0.82 -0.38 15.20
CA GLY A 178 0.65 -0.81 13.82
C GLY A 178 1.91 -0.71 12.99
N PHE A 179 1.75 -0.27 11.75
CA PHE A 179 2.86 -0.05 10.83
C PHE A 179 2.59 1.17 9.96
N ILE A 180 3.64 1.80 9.45
CA ILE A 180 3.58 2.94 8.56
C ILE A 180 4.65 2.74 7.48
N ILE A 181 4.24 2.82 6.23
CA ILE A 181 5.08 2.74 5.03
C ILE A 181 4.75 3.96 4.19
N GLU A 182 5.71 4.85 3.99
CA GLU A 182 5.50 6.10 3.29
C GLU A 182 6.44 6.19 2.08
N ARG A 183 5.93 6.76 0.99
CA ARG A 183 6.74 7.20 -0.13
C ARG A 183 6.60 8.70 -0.31
N GLU A 184 7.61 9.43 0.14
CA GLU A 184 7.77 10.85 -0.15
C GLU A 184 8.22 11.07 -1.61
N SER A 185 8.19 12.32 -2.05
CA SER A 185 8.41 12.76 -3.44
C SER A 185 9.56 12.07 -4.19
N GLU A 186 10.68 11.85 -3.50
CA GLU A 186 11.95 11.37 -4.07
C GLU A 186 12.23 9.89 -3.74
N GLY A 187 11.33 9.22 -3.02
CA GLY A 187 11.50 7.83 -2.63
C GLY A 187 11.38 6.85 -3.81
N PRO A 188 11.99 5.65 -3.71
CA PRO A 188 11.87 4.63 -4.74
C PRO A 188 10.40 4.23 -4.95
N ARG A 189 9.96 4.20 -6.20
CA ARG A 189 8.58 3.80 -6.56
C ARG A 189 8.29 2.34 -6.21
N ARG A 190 9.32 1.49 -6.25
CA ARG A 190 9.22 0.05 -5.98
C ARG A 190 10.18 -0.31 -4.86
N PHE A 191 9.69 -1.03 -3.87
CA PHE A 191 10.52 -1.55 -2.79
C PHE A 191 9.85 -2.79 -2.17
N THR A 192 10.59 -3.46 -1.31
CA THR A 192 10.14 -4.69 -0.66
C THR A 192 9.98 -4.44 0.83
N VAL A 193 8.92 -4.99 1.42
CA VAL A 193 8.73 -5.03 2.87
C VAL A 193 8.71 -6.47 3.35
N SER A 194 9.26 -6.70 4.53
CA SER A 194 9.20 -7.95 5.27
C SER A 194 7.95 -7.95 6.15
N ILE A 195 7.22 -9.05 6.12
CA ILE A 195 6.07 -9.35 6.98
C ILE A 195 6.45 -10.56 7.81
N GLU A 196 6.47 -10.40 9.12
CA GLU A 196 6.88 -11.42 10.08
C GLU A 196 5.74 -11.73 11.06
N LYS A 197 5.36 -13.01 11.17
CA LYS A 197 4.43 -13.47 12.20
C LYS A 197 5.19 -13.80 13.46
N THR A 198 4.87 -13.13 14.55
CA THR A 198 5.58 -13.23 15.82
C THR A 198 5.18 -14.47 16.63
N LYS A 199 5.89 -14.72 17.73
CA LYS A 199 5.59 -15.78 18.70
C LYS A 199 4.22 -15.63 19.35
N ASP A 200 3.76 -14.40 19.55
CA ASP A 200 2.44 -14.07 20.08
C ASP A 200 1.35 -13.95 19.00
N ASN A 201 1.58 -14.50 17.79
CA ASN A 201 0.65 -14.49 16.66
C ASN A 201 0.23 -13.09 16.17
N LYS A 202 1.04 -12.06 16.43
CA LYS A 202 0.89 -10.72 15.84
C LYS A 202 1.74 -10.61 14.58
N LEU A 203 1.51 -9.56 13.80
CA LEU A 203 2.24 -9.25 12.59
C LEU A 203 3.11 -8.03 12.79
N ALA A 204 4.38 -8.16 12.44
CA ALA A 204 5.30 -7.05 12.29
C ALA A 204 5.58 -6.81 10.81
N ILE A 205 5.48 -5.57 10.38
CA ILE A 205 5.74 -5.16 8.99
C ILE A 205 6.85 -4.11 9.02
N CYS A 206 7.90 -4.34 8.27
CA CYS A 206 9.10 -3.52 8.26
C CYS A 206 9.82 -3.61 6.91
N ALA A 207 10.72 -2.70 6.57
CA ALA A 207 11.49 -2.84 5.33
C ALA A 207 12.69 -3.81 5.43
N ARG A 208 13.09 -4.23 6.64
CA ARG A 208 14.21 -5.16 6.90
C ARG A 208 13.87 -6.19 7.99
N SER A 209 14.12 -7.46 7.72
CA SER A 209 14.05 -8.53 8.74
C SER A 209 15.31 -8.55 9.63
N PRO A 210 15.21 -8.90 10.93
CA PRO A 210 13.99 -9.23 11.68
C PRO A 210 13.23 -7.98 12.13
N CYS A 211 11.90 -7.95 12.04
CA CYS A 211 11.14 -6.70 12.31
C CYS A 211 11.17 -6.25 13.78
N ILE A 212 11.41 -7.16 14.74
CA ILE A 212 11.38 -6.87 16.19
C ILE A 212 12.75 -7.19 16.79
N GLU A 213 13.16 -6.47 17.84
CA GLU A 213 14.33 -6.82 18.65
C GLU A 213 13.93 -7.92 19.65
N SER A 214 14.64 -9.04 19.60
CA SER A 214 14.52 -10.15 20.53
C SER A 214 15.13 -9.82 21.88
#